data_AF-A0A158I0N9-F1
#
_entry.id   AF-A0A158I0N9-F1
#
_cell.length_a   1.000
_cell.length_b   1.000
_cell.length_c   1.000
_cell.angle_alpha   90.00
_cell.angle_beta   90.00
_cell.angle_gamma   90.00
#
_symmetry.space_group_name_H-M   'P 1'
#
loop_
_entity.id
_entity.type
_entity.pdbx_description
1 polymer ?
#
loop_
_entity_poly.entity_id
_entity_poly.type
_entity_poly.pdbx_seq_one_letter_code
_entity_poly.pdbx_strand_id
1 'polypeptide(L)' 'MKKSKSLYHGGANLLSRALRRVVAMNWTEYISQFRLLTLEVEQLGPATVAIDAHGNSLYTQLHEQATARMPGIVDTLGHL' A
#
# COMPACT_ATOMS: atom_id res chain seq x y z
N MET A 1 10.26 -11.27 -16.07
CA MET A 1 10.11 -11.12 -14.61
C MET A 1 8.68 -10.72 -14.30
N LYS A 2 7.94 -11.52 -13.53
CA LYS A 2 6.57 -11.19 -13.09
C LYS A 2 6.63 -10.15 -11.97
N LYS A 3 5.73 -9.14 -11.97
CA LYS A 3 5.71 -8.05 -10.99
C LYS A 3 4.43 -8.11 -10.14
N SER A 4 4.52 -7.75 -8.87
CA SER A 4 3.39 -7.59 -7.95
C SER A 4 3.48 -6.25 -7.21
N LYS A 5 2.35 -5.76 -6.69
CA LYS A 5 2.28 -4.55 -5.86
C LYS A 5 1.81 -4.91 -4.46
N SER A 6 2.62 -4.57 -3.46
CA SER A 6 2.30 -4.74 -2.05
C SER A 6 1.83 -3.43 -1.42
N LEU A 7 0.83 -3.52 -0.54
CA LEU A 7 0.36 -2.44 0.33
C LEU A 7 0.90 -2.68 1.74
N TYR A 8 1.63 -1.70 2.30
CA TYR A 8 2.17 -1.76 3.66
C TYR A 8 1.20 -1.14 4.66
N HIS A 9 1.10 -1.73 5.86
CA HIS A 9 0.24 -1.26 6.94
C HIS A 9 1.07 -0.70 8.10
N GLY A 10 0.44 0.06 9.00
CA GLY A 10 1.05 0.50 10.26
C GLY A 10 1.72 1.88 10.28
N GLY A 11 1.69 2.62 9.16
CA GLY A 11 2.20 3.99 9.09
C GLY A 11 3.71 4.10 9.28
N ALA A 12 4.23 5.33 9.20
CA ALA A 12 5.68 5.58 9.18
C ALA A 12 6.41 5.13 10.46
N ASN A 13 5.79 5.30 11.63
CA ASN A 13 6.40 4.94 12.92
C ASN A 13 6.61 3.42 13.09
N LEU A 14 5.69 2.60 12.58
CA LEU A 14 5.86 1.15 12.66
C LEU A 14 6.87 0.68 11.61
N LEU A 15 6.76 1.19 10.38
CA LEU A 15 7.59 0.77 9.26
C LEU A 15 9.06 1.20 9.41
N SER A 16 9.33 2.33 10.09
CA SER A 16 10.70 2.79 10.33
C SER A 16 11.52 1.83 11.20
N ARG A 17 10.87 0.98 12.02
CA ARG A 17 11.54 -0.05 12.83
C ARG A 17 12.22 -1.13 11.99
N ALA A 18 11.78 -1.33 10.75
CA ALA A 18 12.39 -2.28 9.82
C ALA A 18 13.66 -1.74 9.16
N LEU A 19 13.96 -0.43 9.30
CA LEU A 19 15.13 0.19 8.67
C LEU A 19 16.41 -0.22 9.41
N ARG A 20 17.35 -0.83 8.70
CA ARG A 20 18.68 -1.16 9.23
C ARG A 20 19.67 -0.04 8.97
N ARG A 21 19.74 0.47 7.73
CA ARG A 21 20.58 1.61 7.35
C ARG A 21 20.23 2.17 5.97
N VAL A 22 20.69 3.40 5.72
CA VAL A 22 20.75 3.97 4.36
C VAL A 22 21.99 3.42 3.66
N VAL A 23 21.80 2.78 2.51
CA VAL A 23 22.89 2.25 1.68
C VAL A 23 23.40 3.30 0.70
N ALA A 24 22.46 4.04 0.09
CA ALA A 24 22.78 5.11 -0.85
C ALA A 24 21.69 6.20 -0.83
N MET A 25 22.09 7.43 -1.14
CA MET A 25 21.21 8.58 -1.30
C MET A 25 21.56 9.30 -2.60
N ASN A 26 20.57 9.45 -3.48
CA ASN A 26 20.70 10.12 -4.77
C ASN A 26 19.72 11.29 -4.86
N TRP A 27 19.96 12.17 -5.84
CA TRP A 27 19.20 13.41 -6.06
C TRP A 27 19.18 14.34 -4.83
N THR A 28 20.37 14.58 -4.26
CA THR A 28 20.57 15.33 -3.01
C THR A 28 20.22 16.82 -3.11
N GLU A 29 20.08 17.34 -4.32
CA GLU A 29 19.57 18.67 -4.64
C GLU A 29 18.11 18.86 -4.24
N TYR A 30 17.32 17.77 -4.14
CA TYR A 30 15.95 17.85 -3.63
C TYR A 30 15.90 17.77 -2.08
N ILE A 31 14.79 18.27 -1.54
CA ILE A 31 14.42 18.08 -0.14
C ILE A 31 14.16 16.60 0.18
N SER A 32 14.33 16.22 1.45
CA SER A 32 14.49 14.83 1.90
C SER A 32 13.41 13.87 1.41
N GLN A 33 12.15 14.29 1.34
CA GLN A 33 11.01 13.46 0.91
C GLN A 33 11.01 13.09 -0.58
N PHE A 34 11.81 13.77 -1.41
CA PHE A 34 11.88 13.51 -2.85
C PHE A 34 13.21 12.87 -3.28
N ARG A 35 14.11 12.58 -2.33
CA ARG A 35 15.38 11.91 -2.61
C ARG A 35 15.16 10.43 -2.91
N LEU A 36 15.97 9.89 -3.82
CA LEU A 36 15.98 8.47 -4.07
C LEU A 36 16.90 7.77 -3.06
N LEU A 37 16.32 6.96 -2.18
CA LEU A 37 17.04 6.22 -1.15
C LEU A 37 17.11 4.73 -1.50
N THR A 38 18.30 4.15 -1.34
CA THR A 38 18.47 2.70 -1.22
C THR A 38 18.58 2.36 0.26
N LEU A 39 17.65 1.55 0.75
CA LEU A 39 17.54 1.20 2.16
C LEU A 39 17.81 -0.30 2.35
N GLU A 40 18.59 -0.62 3.37
CA GLU A 40 18.64 -1.98 3.90
C GLU A 40 17.53 -2.10 4.94
N VAL A 41 16.68 -3.10 4.77
CA VAL A 41 15.53 -3.34 5.63
C VAL A 41 15.48 -4.79 6.08
N GLU A 42 14.97 -5.02 7.27
CA GLU A 42 14.73 -6.36 7.80
C GLU A 42 13.30 -6.43 8.32
N GLN A 43 12.57 -7.50 7.96
CA GLN A 43 11.18 -7.71 8.39
C GLN A 43 10.26 -6.50 8.08
N LEU A 44 10.44 -5.86 6.92
CA LEU A 44 9.57 -4.77 6.46
C LEU A 44 8.15 -5.29 6.20
N GLY A 45 7.22 -4.93 7.08
CA GLY A 45 5.84 -5.39 7.04
C GLY A 45 5.09 -5.05 8.32
N PRO A 46 3.80 -5.43 8.42
CA PRO A 46 3.08 -6.34 7.51
C PRO A 46 2.67 -5.68 6.18
N ALA A 47 2.66 -6.47 5.11
CA ALA A 47 2.22 -6.05 3.78
C ALA A 47 1.26 -7.06 3.15
N THR A 48 0.25 -6.56 2.44
CA THR A 48 -0.69 -7.39 1.67
C THR A 48 -0.38 -7.25 0.19
N VAL A 49 -0.36 -8.37 -0.54
CA VAL A 49 -0.29 -8.33 -2.01
C VAL A 49 -1.61 -7.76 -2.53
N ALA A 50 -1.60 -6.49 -2.91
CA ALA A 50 -2.79 -5.79 -3.37
C ALA A 50 -3.07 -6.01 -4.85
N ILE A 51 -2.00 -6.21 -5.65
CA ILE A 51 -2.09 -6.61 -7.05
C ILE A 51 -1.06 -7.72 -7.29
N ASP A 52 -1.51 -8.88 -7.74
CA ASP A 52 -0.64 -10.00 -8.05
C ASP A 52 -0.16 -9.98 -9.52
N ALA A 53 0.75 -10.89 -9.85
CA ALA A 53 1.30 -11.00 -11.20
C ALA A 53 0.37 -11.66 -12.23
N HIS A 54 -0.84 -12.05 -11.81
CA HIS A 54 -1.86 -12.66 -12.65
C HIS A 54 -2.94 -11.65 -13.07
N GLY A 55 -2.84 -10.40 -12.61
CA GLY A 55 -3.78 -9.33 -12.92
C GLY A 55 -4.91 -9.21 -11.89
N ASN A 56 -4.88 -9.98 -10.80
CA ASN A 56 -5.87 -9.83 -9.73
C ASN A 56 -5.57 -8.56 -8.93
N SER A 57 -6.61 -7.79 -8.62
CA SER A 57 -6.53 -6.51 -7.90
C SER A 57 -7.56 -6.46 -6.78
N LEU A 58 -7.10 -6.37 -5.54
CA LEU A 58 -7.98 -6.21 -4.37
C LEU A 58 -8.77 -4.89 -4.42
N TYR A 59 -8.19 -3.83 -4.99
CA TYR A 59 -8.88 -2.55 -5.13
C TYR A 59 -10.09 -2.64 -6.07
N THR A 60 -9.92 -3.35 -7.19
CA THR A 60 -11.00 -3.54 -8.17
C THR A 60 -12.12 -4.37 -7.56
N GLN A 61 -11.78 -5.50 -6.93
CA GLN A 61 -12.75 -6.36 -6.27
C GLN A 61 -13.51 -5.62 -5.16
N LEU A 62 -12.80 -4.85 -4.33
CA LEU A 62 -13.42 -4.08 -3.25
C LEU A 62 -14.39 -3.02 -3.81
N HIS A 63 -13.99 -2.31 -4.86
CA HIS A 63 -14.83 -1.29 -5.48
C HIS A 63 -16.10 -1.90 -6.08
N GLU A 64 -15.98 -3.00 -6.82
CA GLU A 64 -17.13 -3.69 -7.42
C GLU A 64 -18.10 -4.20 -6.34
N GLN A 65 -17.58 -4.81 -5.27
CA GLN A 65 -18.40 -5.29 -4.15
C GLN A 65 -19.09 -4.15 -3.40
N ALA A 66 -18.38 -3.04 -3.16
CA ALA A 66 -18.95 -1.87 -2.50
C ALA A 66 -20.07 -1.26 -3.33
N THR A 67 -19.85 -1.09 -4.65
CA THR A 67 -20.86 -0.57 -5.58
C THR A 67 -22.08 -1.49 -5.65
N ALA A 68 -21.88 -2.81 -5.71
CA ALA A 68 -22.98 -3.78 -5.74
C ALA A 68 -23.83 -3.77 -4.45
N ARG A 69 -23.20 -3.53 -3.29
CA ARG A 69 -23.90 -3.47 -1.98
C ARG A 69 -24.57 -2.11 -1.71
N MET A 70 -24.15 -1.05 -2.39
CA MET A 70 -24.59 0.31 -2.09
C MET A 70 -26.11 0.51 -2.12
N PRO A 71 -26.86 -0.01 -3.12
CA PRO A 71 -28.31 0.18 -3.16
C PRO A 71 -29.02 -0.37 -1.92
N GLY A 72 -28.62 -1.57 -1.45
CA GLY A 72 -29.21 -2.19 -0.25
C GLY A 72 -28.85 -1.46 1.05
N ILE A 73 -27.65 -0.87 1.12
CA ILE A 73 -27.25 -0.03 2.27
C ILE A 73 -28.09 1.26 2.30
N VAL A 74 -28.27 1.91 1.16
CA VAL A 74 -29.07 3.14 1.05
C VAL A 74 -30.53 2.87 1.41
N ASP A 75 -31.11 1.77 0.92
CA ASP A 75 -32.47 1.37 1.28
C ASP A 75 -32.60 1.17 2.80
N THR A 76 -31.70 0.40 3.41
CA THR A 76 -31.70 0.15 4.86
C THR A 76 -31.64 1.44 5.69
N LEU A 77 -30.81 2.41 5.28
CA LEU A 77 -30.62 3.66 6.00
C LEU A 77 -31.71 4.70 5.71
N GLY A 78 -32.37 4.63 4.55
CA GLY A 78 -33.45 5.53 4.16
C GLY A 78 -34.79 5.26 4.86
N HIS A 79 -34.93 4.11 5.52
CA HIS A 79 -36.08 3.75 6.34
C HIS A 79 -35.87 4.01 7.85
N LEU A 80 -34.77 4.67 8.24
CA LEU A 80 -34.51 5.21 9.59
C LEU A 80 -34.93 6.67 9.68
#